data_AF-A0A9E5Q0Q5-F1
#
_entry.id   AF-A0A9E5Q0Q5-F1
#
_cell.length_a   1.000
_cell.length_b   1.000
_cell.length_c   1.000
_cell.angle_alpha   90.00
_cell.angle_beta   90.00
_cell.angle_gamma   90.00
#
_symmetry.space_group_name_H-M   'P 1'
#
loop_
_entity.id
_entity.type
_entity.pdbx_description
1 polymer ?
#
loop_
_entity_poly.entity_id
_entity_poly.type
_entity_poly.pdbx_seq_one_letter_code
_entity_poly.pdbx_strand_id
1 'polypeptide(L)'
;SARQTVSGERLSLTSLVSPGYAPVEQYSDKGAHQGPWTDIYALGATFYHLLTGRMPATAMERTASLHDGCDPLTATSVLAKGAYSEELLRAIDVSMKLMEHERPR
;
A
#
# COMPACT_ATOMS: atom_id res chain seq x y z
N SER A 1 6.19 -3.91 -29.95
CA SER A 1 6.46 -5.34 -30.16
C SER A 1 7.29 -5.87 -28.99
N ALA A 2 7.13 -7.16 -28.67
CA ALA A 2 7.82 -7.97 -27.64
C ALA A 2 7.36 -7.85 -26.17
N ARG A 3 6.24 -8.52 -25.84
CA ARG A 3 6.07 -9.20 -24.54
C ARG A 3 6.14 -10.70 -24.79
N GLN A 4 7.27 -11.31 -24.47
CA GLN A 4 7.35 -12.74 -24.24
C GLN A 4 8.08 -12.94 -22.93
N THR A 5 7.49 -13.68 -21.99
CA THR A 5 8.21 -14.43 -20.96
C THR A 5 7.25 -15.41 -20.27
N VAL A 6 7.54 -16.68 -20.53
CA VAL A 6 7.49 -17.87 -19.65
C VAL A 6 6.16 -18.27 -19.01
N SER A 7 5.67 -19.40 -19.54
CA SER A 7 4.61 -20.28 -19.04
C SER A 7 4.94 -20.86 -17.66
N GLY A 8 3.96 -20.93 -16.75
CA GLY A 8 3.97 -22.01 -15.75
C GLY A 8 3.41 -21.80 -14.35
N GLU A 9 2.78 -20.68 -13.97
CA GLU A 9 2.06 -20.59 -12.69
C GLU A 9 0.75 -19.83 -12.87
N ARG A 10 -0.29 -20.17 -12.11
CA ARG A 10 -1.63 -19.56 -12.19
C ARG A 10 -1.57 -18.10 -11.71
N LEU A 11 -1.04 -17.21 -12.55
CA LEU A 11 -1.16 -15.75 -12.43
C LEU A 11 -2.57 -15.36 -12.91
N SER A 12 -3.57 -15.68 -12.10
CA SER A 12 -4.99 -15.44 -12.39
C SER A 12 -5.32 -13.94 -12.25
N LEU A 13 -5.15 -13.12 -13.30
CA LEU A 13 -5.56 -11.69 -13.38
C LEU A 13 -5.00 -10.72 -12.30
N THR A 14 -4.45 -11.24 -11.20
CA THR A 14 -3.78 -10.57 -10.06
C THR A 14 -2.37 -10.08 -10.41
N SER A 15 -1.90 -10.34 -11.62
CA SER A 15 -0.55 -10.03 -12.10
C SER A 15 -0.28 -8.54 -12.37
N LEU A 16 -1.24 -7.64 -12.06
CA LEU A 16 -1.09 -6.18 -12.22
C LEU A 16 -1.13 -5.43 -10.88
N VAL A 17 -0.80 -6.09 -9.78
CA VAL A 17 -0.82 -5.49 -8.45
C VAL A 17 0.62 -5.32 -7.99
N SER A 18 1.07 -4.07 -7.80
CA SER A 18 2.42 -3.76 -7.31
C SER A 18 2.49 -4.06 -5.80
N PRO A 19 3.22 -5.10 -5.36
CA PRO A 19 3.26 -5.48 -3.96
C PRO A 19 3.78 -4.34 -3.08
N GLY A 20 3.12 -4.08 -1.96
CA GLY A 20 3.44 -2.96 -1.05
C GLY A 20 2.81 -1.62 -1.44
N TYR A 21 2.56 -1.38 -2.73
CA TYR A 21 1.99 -0.12 -3.23
C TYR A 21 0.50 -0.18 -3.50
N ALA A 22 -0.02 -1.37 -3.81
CA ALA A 22 -1.42 -1.56 -4.05
C ALA A 22 -2.18 -1.82 -2.73
N PRO A 23 -3.32 -1.15 -2.50
CA PRO A 23 -4.20 -1.43 -1.36
C PRO A 23 -5.04 -2.70 -1.58
N VAL A 24 -5.64 -3.20 -0.49
CA VAL A 24 -6.35 -4.48 -0.41
C VAL A 24 -7.48 -4.62 -1.45
N GLU A 25 -8.19 -3.53 -1.74
CA GLU A 25 -9.29 -3.53 -2.70
C GLU A 25 -8.86 -3.85 -4.15
N GLN A 26 -7.58 -3.69 -4.50
CA GLN A 26 -7.06 -4.04 -5.82
C GLN A 26 -6.78 -5.54 -5.99
N TYR A 27 -6.80 -6.32 -4.92
CA TYR A 27 -6.52 -7.77 -4.94
C TYR A 27 -7.75 -8.62 -5.26
N SER A 28 -8.94 -8.01 -5.40
CA SER A 28 -10.19 -8.73 -5.66
C SER A 28 -10.58 -8.70 -7.14
N ASP A 29 -10.93 -9.86 -7.71
CA ASP A 29 -11.32 -10.05 -9.12
C ASP A 29 -12.51 -9.18 -9.57
N LYS A 30 -13.27 -8.62 -8.63
CA LYS A 30 -14.46 -7.82 -8.93
C LYS A 30 -14.16 -6.39 -9.34
N GLY A 31 -12.93 -5.87 -9.17
CA GLY A 31 -12.55 -4.49 -9.56
C GLY A 31 -13.45 -3.37 -8.98
N ALA A 32 -14.38 -3.71 -8.09
CA ALA A 32 -15.63 -2.96 -7.93
C ALA A 32 -15.54 -1.78 -6.95
N HIS A 33 -14.38 -1.56 -6.32
CA HIS A 33 -14.21 -0.52 -5.29
C HIS A 33 -12.86 0.18 -5.41
N GLN A 34 -12.38 0.38 -6.65
CA GLN A 34 -11.29 1.32 -6.89
C GLN A 34 -11.86 2.73 -7.01
N GLY A 35 -11.21 3.69 -6.36
CA GLY A 35 -11.58 5.11 -6.42
C GLY A 35 -10.40 6.00 -6.03
N PRO A 36 -10.61 7.31 -5.82
CA PRO A 36 -9.53 8.23 -5.45
C PRO A 36 -8.68 7.77 -4.25
N TRP A 37 -9.29 7.08 -3.29
CA TRP A 37 -8.62 6.51 -2.12
C TRP A 37 -7.59 5.41 -2.47
N THR A 38 -7.75 4.74 -3.61
CA THR A 38 -6.81 3.73 -4.11
C THR A 38 -5.51 4.39 -4.56
N ASP A 39 -5.61 5.48 -5.33
CA ASP A 39 -4.46 6.27 -5.76
C ASP A 39 -3.78 6.97 -4.58
N ILE A 40 -4.56 7.47 -3.60
CA ILE A 40 -4.04 8.06 -2.37
C ILE A 40 -3.18 7.05 -1.59
N TYR A 41 -3.63 5.80 -1.48
CA TYR A 41 -2.82 4.75 -0.84
C TYR A 41 -1.52 4.51 -1.62
N ALA A 42 -1.60 4.35 -2.95
CA ALA A 42 -0.42 4.09 -3.78
C ALA A 42 0.60 5.23 -3.71
N LEU A 43 0.13 6.48 -3.70
CA LEU A 43 0.96 7.66 -3.52
C LEU A 43 1.58 7.71 -2.12
N GLY A 44 0.80 7.41 -1.07
CA GLY A 44 1.29 7.27 0.29
C GLY A 44 2.39 6.21 0.42
N ALA A 45 2.18 5.02 -0.16
CA ALA A 45 3.17 3.95 -0.18
C ALA A 45 4.45 4.34 -0.94
N THR A 46 4.31 5.12 -2.01
CA THR A 46 5.45 5.67 -2.76
C THR A 46 6.26 6.63 -1.89
N PHE A 47 5.61 7.60 -1.23
CA PHE A 47 6.30 8.51 -0.33
C PHE A 47 6.90 7.80 0.88
N TYR A 48 6.19 6.84 1.46
CA TYR A 48 6.71 6.00 2.54
C TYR A 48 8.06 5.39 2.16
N HIS A 49 8.14 4.77 0.98
CA HIS A 49 9.38 4.16 0.51
C HIS A 49 10.46 5.23 0.33
N LEU A 50 10.14 6.35 -0.33
CA LEU A 50 11.11 7.42 -0.57
C LEU A 50 11.69 8.01 0.71
N LEU A 51 10.84 8.24 1.73
CA LEU A 51 11.28 8.90 2.98
C LEU A 51 11.98 7.94 3.94
N THR A 52 11.61 6.66 3.95
CA THR A 52 12.14 5.68 4.91
C THR A 52 13.23 4.79 4.32
N GLY A 53 13.34 4.71 2.99
CA GLY A 53 14.17 3.75 2.28
C GLY A 53 13.69 2.30 2.43
N ARG A 54 12.47 2.07 2.94
CA ARG A 54 11.93 0.74 3.25
C ARG A 54 10.72 0.46 2.37
N MET A 55 10.66 -0.74 1.80
CA MET A 55 9.45 -1.23 1.16
C MET A 55 8.34 -1.37 2.23
N PRO A 56 7.14 -0.79 2.01
CA PRO A 56 6.02 -1.02 2.90
C PRO A 56 5.55 -2.47 2.82
N ALA A 57 5.06 -3.01 3.94
CA ALA A 57 4.41 -4.32 3.97
C ALA A 57 3.20 -4.33 3.01
N THR A 58 2.97 -5.47 2.36
CA THR A 58 1.86 -5.60 1.41
C THR A 58 0.51 -5.45 2.12
N ALA A 59 -0.50 -4.95 1.41
CA ALA A 59 -1.84 -4.83 1.99
C ALA A 59 -2.42 -6.19 2.44
N MET A 60 -2.00 -7.29 1.81
CA MET A 60 -2.35 -8.66 2.22
C MET A 60 -1.68 -9.06 3.53
N GLU A 61 -0.38 -8.82 3.70
CA GLU A 61 0.33 -9.08 4.97
C GLU A 61 -0.23 -8.24 6.12
N ARG A 62 -0.52 -6.97 5.84
CA ARG A 62 -1.12 -6.05 6.82
C ARG A 62 -2.52 -6.50 7.22
N THR A 63 -3.37 -6.87 6.25
CA THR A 63 -4.71 -7.42 6.51
C THR A 63 -4.63 -8.73 7.28
N ALA A 64 -3.70 -9.61 6.91
CA ALA A 64 -3.47 -10.84 7.64
C ALA A 64 -3.13 -10.52 9.09
N SER A 65 -2.09 -9.71 9.37
CA SER A 65 -1.61 -9.44 10.74
C SER A 65 -2.63 -8.72 11.66
N LEU A 66 -3.76 -8.22 11.14
CA LEU A 66 -4.84 -7.68 11.96
C LEU A 66 -5.44 -8.72 12.92
N HIS A 67 -5.43 -10.02 12.58
CA HIS A 67 -5.90 -11.05 13.52
C HIS A 67 -5.03 -11.14 14.79
N ASP A 68 -3.75 -10.82 14.65
CA ASP A 68 -2.78 -10.74 15.76
C ASP A 68 -2.83 -9.38 16.47
N GLY A 69 -3.64 -8.43 16.00
CA GLY A 69 -3.76 -7.08 16.54
C GLY A 69 -2.57 -6.17 16.27
N CYS A 70 -1.63 -6.58 15.40
CA CYS A 70 -0.41 -5.83 15.12
C CYS A 70 -0.27 -5.57 13.61
N ASP A 71 -0.44 -4.31 13.19
CA ASP A 71 -0.08 -3.88 11.82
C ASP A 71 1.46 -3.84 11.68
N PRO A 72 2.07 -4.57 10.73
CA PRO A 72 3.51 -4.58 10.54
C PRO A 72 4.06 -3.26 9.95
N LEU A 73 3.19 -2.38 9.42
CA LEU A 73 3.61 -1.08 8.91
C LEU A 73 3.94 -0.13 10.07
N THR A 74 5.23 0.14 10.27
CA THR A 74 5.67 1.16 11.22
C THR A 74 5.43 2.55 10.63
N ALA A 75 4.78 3.45 11.37
CA ALA A 75 4.45 4.79 10.91
C ALA A 75 5.69 5.64 10.50
N THR A 76 5.55 6.44 9.44
CA THR A 76 6.60 7.38 9.01
C THR A 76 6.87 8.47 10.04
N SER A 77 5.85 8.87 10.81
CA SER A 77 6.00 9.75 11.99
C SER A 77 6.93 9.19 13.08
N VAL A 78 7.18 7.88 13.08
CA VAL A 78 8.19 7.25 13.95
C VAL A 78 9.53 7.11 13.23
N LEU A 79 9.53 6.63 11.98
CA LEU A 79 10.75 6.29 11.25
C LEU A 79 11.54 7.51 10.75
N ALA A 80 10.86 8.58 10.36
CA ALA A 80 11.44 9.76 9.74
C ALA A 80 11.22 11.03 10.59
N LYS A 81 10.95 10.84 11.89
CA LYS A 81 10.72 11.92 12.84
C LYS A 81 11.89 12.90 12.88
N GLY A 82 11.59 14.19 12.80
CA GLY A 82 12.59 15.27 12.84
C GLY A 82 13.37 15.49 11.54
N ALA A 83 13.29 14.58 10.55
CA ALA A 83 13.85 14.79 9.22
C ALA A 83 12.90 15.56 8.29
N TYR A 84 11.59 15.42 8.51
CA TYR A 84 10.52 16.07 7.73
C TYR A 84 9.48 16.69 8.65
N SER A 85 8.59 17.53 8.09
CA SER A 85 7.50 18.12 8.87
C SER A 85 6.52 17.05 9.38
N GLU A 86 6.05 17.24 10.62
CA GLU A 86 5.06 16.34 11.24
C GLU A 86 3.76 16.25 10.43
N GLU A 87 3.39 17.33 9.73
CA GLU A 87 2.22 17.36 8.86
C GLU A 87 2.39 16.41 7.66
N LEU A 88 3.55 16.44 6.99
CA LEU A 88 3.83 15.55 5.86
C LEU A 88 3.83 14.09 6.29
N LEU A 89 4.52 13.78 7.40
CA LEU A 89 4.59 12.41 7.94
C LEU A 89 3.20 11.89 8.31
N ARG A 90 2.39 12.72 8.98
CA ARG A 90 1.00 12.36 9.31
C ARG A 90 0.17 12.15 8.05
N ALA A 91 0.31 12.99 7.02
CA ALA A 91 -0.43 12.84 5.78
C ALA A 91 -0.12 11.50 5.08
N ILE A 92 1.14 11.07 5.07
CA ILE A 92 1.54 9.78 4.53
C ILE A 92 0.94 8.63 5.37
N ASP A 93 1.05 8.72 6.69
CA ASP A 93 0.52 7.70 7.62
C ASP A 93 -1.00 7.50 7.47
N VAL A 94 -1.75 8.59 7.28
CA VAL A 94 -3.22 8.54 7.07
C VAL A 94 -3.54 8.02 5.66
N SER A 95 -2.77 8.38 4.64
CA SER A 95 -2.96 7.89 3.27
C SER A 95 -2.79 6.37 3.17
N MET A 96 -1.96 5.77 4.02
CA MET A 96 -1.69 4.33 4.07
C MET A 96 -2.60 3.55 5.02
N LYS A 97 -3.75 4.08 5.44
CA LYS A 97 -4.73 3.31 6.24
C LYS A 97 -5.28 2.11 5.45
N LEU A 98 -5.48 0.98 6.13
CA LEU A 98 -6.00 -0.24 5.49
C LEU A 98 -7.43 -0.02 4.99
N MET A 99 -8.30 0.54 5.82
CA MET A 99 -9.67 0.81 5.45
C MET A 99 -9.76 2.08 4.60
N GLU A 100 -10.39 1.99 3.44
CA GLU A 100 -10.52 3.11 2.49
C GLU A 100 -11.20 4.36 3.09
N HIS A 101 -12.18 4.17 3.98
CA HIS A 101 -12.94 5.28 4.56
C HIS A 101 -12.16 6.06 5.62
N GLU A 102 -11.01 5.55 6.07
CA GLU A 102 -10.09 6.24 6.97
C GLU A 102 -9.07 7.10 6.20
N ARG A 103 -9.03 6.99 4.86
CA ARG A 103 -8.15 7.76 3.99
C ARG A 103 -8.80 9.11 3.63
N PRO A 104 -8.01 10.14 3.27
CA PRO A 104 -8.54 11.40 2.75
C PRO A 104 -9.38 11.21 1.48
N ARG A 105 -10.28 12.16 1.18
CA ARG A 105 -11.18 12.14 0.01
C ARG A 105 -10.92 13.29 -0.94
#